data_AF-A0A229TTC4-F1
#
_entry.id   AF-A0A229TTC4-F1
#
_cell.length_a   1.000
_cell.length_b   1.000
_cell.length_c   1.000
_cell.angle_alpha   90.00
_cell.angle_beta   90.00
_cell.angle_gamma   90.00
#
_symmetry.space_group_name_H-M   'P 1'
#
loop_
_entity.id
_entity.type
_entity.pdbx_description
1 polymer ?
#
loop_
_entity_poly.entity_id
_entity_poly.type
_entity_poly.pdbx_seq_one_letter_code
_entity_poly.pdbx_strand_id
1 'polypeptide(L)'
;MGISGASPGERARPWLLVANVAIGWGLFTAVILHVVSGRNPVWDTLSSYALAEGGVGLLGASMIAIAVGSVALLTAVKAAGHRLSRTTQVLFWAWSTGLVAAALFPASYPERFDPVSGQIHEYACAIAFLSLAALGWTLPARLRTHPAITRLTLLTLGGVLLFGVSYLVPGVLPVGLAQRLALAADIGLLITIARAVAVPAPFPAKPRERVSS
;
A
#
# COMPACT_ATOMS: atom_id res chain seq x y z
N MET A 1 19.85 -32.28 20.91
CA MET A 1 19.01 -31.15 21.36
C MET A 1 18.69 -30.33 20.12
N GLY A 2 17.59 -30.64 19.43
CA GLY A 2 17.25 -29.99 18.17
C GLY A 2 16.74 -28.58 18.45
N ILE A 3 17.40 -27.58 17.89
CA ILE A 3 16.90 -26.20 17.94
C ILE A 3 15.59 -26.20 17.13
N SER A 4 14.46 -26.14 17.82
CA SER A 4 13.14 -25.98 17.22
C SER A 4 13.12 -24.64 16.49
N GLY A 5 13.47 -24.63 15.19
CA GLY A 5 13.39 -23.43 14.38
C GLY A 5 11.95 -22.93 14.33
N ALA A 6 11.73 -21.65 14.67
CA ALA A 6 10.41 -21.03 14.62
C ALA A 6 9.74 -21.30 13.27
N SER A 7 8.48 -21.71 13.29
CA SER A 7 7.67 -21.96 12.09
C SER A 7 7.58 -20.70 11.20
N PRO A 8 7.27 -20.84 9.90
CA PRO A 8 7.12 -19.68 9.02
C PRO A 8 6.12 -18.64 9.54
N GLY A 9 5.03 -19.07 10.16
CA GLY A 9 4.04 -18.18 10.78
C GLY A 9 4.61 -17.41 11.97
N GLU A 10 5.39 -18.07 12.84
CA GLU A 10 6.04 -17.42 13.98
C GLU A 10 7.08 -16.38 13.52
N ARG A 11 7.81 -16.66 12.45
CA ARG A 11 8.77 -15.70 11.86
C ARG A 11 8.08 -14.51 11.21
N ALA A 12 6.88 -14.68 10.64
CA ALA A 12 6.13 -13.60 10.01
C ALA A 12 5.44 -12.66 11.02
N ARG A 13 5.09 -13.17 12.21
CA ARG A 13 4.32 -12.46 13.24
C ARG A 13 4.86 -11.08 13.62
N PRO A 14 6.15 -10.89 13.98
CA PRO A 14 6.65 -9.55 14.33
C PRO A 14 6.53 -8.56 13.16
N TRP A 15 6.79 -9.01 11.93
CA TRP A 15 6.68 -8.17 10.74
C TRP A 15 5.22 -7.80 10.43
N LEU A 16 4.28 -8.71 10.65
CA LEU A 16 2.84 -8.41 10.54
C LEU A 16 2.40 -7.38 11.58
N LEU A 17 2.93 -7.44 12.81
CA LEU A 17 2.65 -6.44 13.85
C LEU A 17 3.17 -5.07 13.42
N VAL A 18 4.43 -4.98 12.98
CA VAL A 18 5.01 -3.72 12.47
C VAL A 18 4.22 -3.19 11.29
N ALA A 19 3.85 -4.06 10.32
CA ALA A 19 3.05 -3.68 9.17
C ALA A 19 1.70 -3.08 9.58
N ASN A 20 0.95 -3.77 10.45
CA ASN A 20 -0.37 -3.32 10.88
C ASN A 20 -0.30 -2.03 11.70
N VAL A 21 0.68 -1.91 12.61
CA VAL A 21 0.86 -0.69 13.42
C VAL A 21 1.24 0.49 12.54
N ALA A 22 2.18 0.32 11.62
CA ALA A 22 2.65 1.41 10.76
C ALA A 22 1.59 1.84 9.73
N ILE A 23 0.91 0.89 9.07
CA ILE A 23 -0.20 1.21 8.17
C ILE A 23 -1.36 1.84 8.95
N GLY A 24 -1.69 1.30 10.13
CA GLY A 24 -2.73 1.84 11.00
C GLY A 24 -2.44 3.28 11.45
N TRP A 25 -1.19 3.57 11.83
CA TRP A 25 -0.75 4.93 12.17
C TRP A 25 -0.82 5.87 10.96
N GLY A 26 -0.40 5.39 9.78
CA GLY A 26 -0.51 6.15 8.54
C GLY A 26 -1.96 6.48 8.19
N LEU A 27 -2.88 5.54 8.34
CA LEU A 27 -4.30 5.78 8.13
C LEU A 27 -4.89 6.73 9.17
N PHE A 28 -4.53 6.55 10.44
CA PHE A 28 -4.97 7.43 11.52
C PHE A 28 -4.61 8.89 11.23
N THR A 29 -3.34 9.15 10.89
CA THR A 29 -2.86 10.49 10.55
C THR A 29 -3.54 11.05 9.29
N ALA A 30 -3.75 10.24 8.26
CA ALA A 30 -4.49 10.65 7.05
C ALA A 30 -5.96 11.01 7.36
N VAL A 31 -6.62 10.25 8.23
CA VAL A 31 -8.02 10.51 8.65
C VAL A 31 -8.10 11.78 9.49
N ILE A 32 -7.16 12.01 10.41
CA ILE A 32 -7.11 13.27 11.16
C ILE A 32 -6.99 14.46 10.19
N LEU A 33 -6.06 14.40 9.24
CA LEU A 33 -5.93 15.43 8.20
C LEU A 33 -7.20 15.59 7.35
N HIS A 34 -7.86 14.48 7.04
CA HIS A 34 -9.13 14.50 6.31
C HIS A 34 -10.19 15.32 7.02
N VAL A 35 -10.27 15.19 8.34
CA VAL A 35 -11.27 15.90 9.16
C VAL A 35 -10.89 17.36 9.39
N VAL A 36 -9.60 17.66 9.61
CA VAL A 36 -9.17 19.00 10.07
C VAL A 36 -8.70 19.93 8.95
N SER A 37 -8.42 19.43 7.74
CA SER A 37 -7.82 20.24 6.66
C SER A 37 -8.75 21.30 6.08
N GLY A 38 -10.07 21.17 6.23
CA GLY A 38 -11.05 22.09 5.64
C GLY A 38 -11.11 22.05 4.10
N ARG A 39 -10.39 21.14 3.45
CA ARG A 39 -10.34 20.99 1.98
C ARG A 39 -11.52 20.16 1.49
N ASN A 40 -11.97 20.41 0.25
CA ASN A 40 -13.07 19.68 -0.35
C ASN A 40 -12.62 18.27 -0.74
N PRO A 41 -13.14 17.19 -0.13
CA PRO A 41 -12.65 15.84 -0.39
C PRO A 41 -13.02 15.30 -1.78
N VAL A 42 -13.94 15.96 -2.49
CA VAL A 42 -14.39 15.57 -3.83
C VAL A 42 -13.46 16.15 -4.90
N TRP A 43 -13.08 17.42 -4.75
CA TRP A 43 -12.35 18.16 -5.78
C TRP A 43 -10.88 18.40 -5.43
N ASP A 44 -10.52 18.48 -4.16
CA ASP A 44 -9.15 18.70 -3.74
C ASP A 44 -8.42 17.37 -3.53
N THR A 45 -7.21 17.28 -4.08
CA THR A 45 -6.33 16.13 -3.89
C THR A 45 -5.94 15.97 -2.42
N LEU A 46 -5.58 14.76 -2.02
CA LEU A 46 -5.09 14.46 -0.67
C LEU A 46 -3.81 15.23 -0.37
N SER A 47 -2.95 15.45 -1.38
CA SER A 47 -1.72 16.23 -1.24
C SER A 47 -1.98 17.69 -0.83
N SER A 48 -3.19 18.20 -1.10
CA SER A 48 -3.55 19.57 -0.72
C SER A 48 -3.74 19.75 0.79
N TYR A 49 -3.84 18.65 1.54
CA TYR A 49 -3.86 18.69 3.01
C TYR A 49 -2.57 19.24 3.59
N ALA A 50 -1.48 19.23 2.82
CA ALA A 50 -0.22 19.88 3.15
C ALA A 50 -0.38 21.40 3.40
N LEU A 51 -1.44 22.04 2.89
CA LEU A 51 -1.71 23.46 3.09
C LEU A 51 -2.39 23.76 4.44
N ALA A 52 -2.91 22.75 5.14
CA ALA A 52 -3.43 22.92 6.49
C ALA A 52 -2.31 23.17 7.50
N GLU A 53 -2.65 23.73 8.67
CA GLU A 53 -1.69 23.93 9.75
C GLU A 53 -1.08 22.59 10.19
N GLY A 54 0.27 22.50 10.19
CA GLY A 54 0.99 21.23 10.44
C GLY A 54 0.81 20.15 9.35
N GLY A 55 0.09 20.45 8.27
CA GLY A 55 -0.33 19.50 7.24
C GLY A 55 0.82 18.79 6.53
N VAL A 56 1.88 19.52 6.18
CA VAL A 56 3.09 18.94 5.54
C VAL A 56 3.68 17.82 6.40
N GLY A 57 3.86 18.07 7.70
CA GLY A 57 4.46 17.11 8.61
C GLY A 57 3.59 15.88 8.82
N LEU A 58 2.28 16.08 9.08
CA LEU A 58 1.35 14.98 9.29
C LEU A 58 1.13 14.14 8.03
N LEU A 59 1.06 14.76 6.85
CA LEU A 59 0.87 14.05 5.59
C LEU A 59 2.12 13.26 5.22
N GLY A 60 3.31 13.87 5.36
CA GLY A 60 4.57 13.19 5.17
C GLY A 60 4.74 12.01 6.14
N ALA A 61 4.40 12.20 7.42
CA ALA A 61 4.43 11.13 8.42
C ALA A 61 3.47 9.98 8.06
N SER A 62 2.28 10.29 7.54
CA SER A 62 1.32 9.28 7.06
C SER A 62 1.91 8.43 5.93
N MET A 63 2.44 9.08 4.90
CA MET A 63 3.05 8.43 3.74
C MET A 63 4.25 7.55 4.14
N ILE A 64 5.14 8.06 5.00
CA ILE A 64 6.31 7.33 5.50
C ILE A 64 5.86 6.12 6.34
N ALA A 65 4.85 6.28 7.20
CA ALA A 65 4.34 5.17 8.01
C ALA A 65 3.75 4.05 7.14
N ILE A 66 2.99 4.39 6.09
CA ILE A 66 2.48 3.42 5.11
C ILE A 66 3.63 2.74 4.37
N ALA A 67 4.66 3.48 3.97
CA ALA A 67 5.84 2.94 3.30
C ALA A 67 6.57 1.91 4.20
N VAL A 68 6.84 2.28 5.46
CA VAL A 68 7.45 1.38 6.46
C VAL A 68 6.60 0.13 6.64
N GLY A 69 5.29 0.29 6.79
CA GLY A 69 4.38 -0.84 6.93
C GLY A 69 4.33 -1.75 5.70
N SER A 70 4.50 -1.18 4.51
CA SER A 70 4.57 -1.93 3.24
C SER A 70 5.86 -2.74 3.11
N VAL A 71 7.00 -2.20 3.54
CA VAL A 71 8.28 -2.93 3.62
C VAL A 71 8.23 -4.04 4.67
N ALA A 72 7.61 -3.77 5.82
CA ALA A 72 7.37 -4.78 6.84
C ALA A 72 6.46 -5.90 6.31
N LEU A 73 5.42 -5.57 5.55
CA LEU A 73 4.54 -6.56 4.91
C LEU A 73 5.29 -7.41 3.87
N LEU A 74 6.13 -6.81 3.02
CA LEU A 74 7.01 -7.54 2.11
C LEU A 74 7.86 -8.57 2.88
N THR A 75 8.41 -8.15 4.02
CA THR A 75 9.24 -9.01 4.88
C THR A 75 8.41 -10.11 5.54
N ALA A 76 7.18 -9.81 5.98
CA ALA A 76 6.25 -10.79 6.52
C ALA A 76 5.90 -11.89 5.50
N VAL A 77 5.61 -11.50 4.25
CA VAL A 77 5.31 -12.45 3.16
C VAL A 77 6.50 -13.39 2.91
N LYS A 78 7.72 -12.85 2.90
CA LYS A 78 8.96 -13.65 2.77
C LYS A 78 9.15 -14.58 3.98
N ALA A 79 8.97 -14.07 5.20
CA ALA A 79 9.15 -14.82 6.43
C ALA A 79 8.16 -15.98 6.57
N ALA A 80 6.94 -15.81 6.05
CA ALA A 80 5.90 -16.84 5.93
C ALA A 80 6.23 -17.94 4.89
N GLY A 81 7.36 -17.84 4.18
CA GLY A 81 7.83 -18.87 3.24
C GLY A 81 7.31 -18.72 1.81
N HIS A 82 6.63 -17.61 1.48
CA HIS A 82 6.25 -17.35 0.10
C HIS A 82 7.46 -16.96 -0.75
N ARG A 83 7.64 -17.64 -1.88
CA ARG A 83 8.64 -17.27 -2.88
C ARG A 83 8.12 -16.11 -3.72
N LEU A 84 8.72 -14.94 -3.55
CA LEU A 84 8.36 -13.74 -4.30
C LEU A 84 9.20 -13.60 -5.57
N SER A 85 8.53 -13.27 -6.68
CA SER A 85 9.24 -12.91 -7.92
C SER A 85 10.05 -11.63 -7.73
N ARG A 86 11.05 -11.40 -8.59
CA ARG A 86 11.79 -10.13 -8.62
C ARG A 86 10.85 -8.95 -8.87
N THR A 87 9.89 -9.12 -9.77
CA THR A 87 8.88 -8.10 -10.09
C THR A 87 8.06 -7.70 -8.87
N THR A 88 7.54 -8.67 -8.11
CA THR A 88 6.78 -8.38 -6.88
C THR A 88 7.60 -7.56 -5.87
N GLN A 89 8.89 -7.90 -5.71
CA GLN A 89 9.77 -7.19 -4.81
C GLN A 89 10.04 -5.76 -5.29
N VAL A 90 10.30 -5.57 -6.58
CA VAL A 90 10.50 -4.25 -7.19
C VAL A 90 9.26 -3.38 -7.02
N LEU A 91 8.06 -3.93 -7.22
CA LEU A 91 6.80 -3.17 -7.07
C LEU A 91 6.54 -2.74 -5.62
N PHE A 92 6.82 -3.60 -4.63
CA PHE A 92 6.76 -3.20 -3.22
C PHE A 92 7.75 -2.08 -2.88
N TRP A 93 8.97 -2.17 -3.41
CA TRP A 93 9.98 -1.13 -3.21
C TRP A 93 9.59 0.17 -3.90
N ALA A 94 9.17 0.12 -5.17
CA ALA A 94 8.75 1.28 -5.93
C ALA A 94 7.55 2.01 -5.28
N TRP A 95 6.57 1.26 -4.78
CA TRP A 95 5.50 1.80 -3.92
C TRP A 95 6.06 2.55 -2.71
N SER A 96 6.91 1.88 -1.93
CA SER A 96 7.42 2.42 -0.67
C SER A 96 8.33 3.63 -0.88
N THR A 97 9.22 3.57 -1.87
CA THR A 97 10.11 4.69 -2.22
C THR A 97 9.36 5.84 -2.86
N GLY A 98 8.31 5.57 -3.65
CA GLY A 98 7.42 6.59 -4.19
C GLY A 98 6.71 7.36 -3.08
N LEU A 99 6.17 6.67 -2.07
CA LEU A 99 5.58 7.34 -0.90
C LEU A 99 6.59 8.17 -0.11
N VAL A 100 7.80 7.65 0.12
CA VAL A 100 8.86 8.40 0.81
C VAL A 100 9.27 9.64 0.00
N ALA A 101 9.47 9.51 -1.31
CA ALA A 101 9.79 10.64 -2.16
C ALA A 101 8.65 11.68 -2.17
N ALA A 102 7.40 11.27 -2.30
CA ALA A 102 6.25 12.18 -2.22
C ALA A 102 6.14 12.89 -0.87
N ALA A 103 6.56 12.24 0.23
CA ALA A 103 6.60 12.85 1.55
C ALA A 103 7.72 13.89 1.71
N LEU A 104 8.90 13.60 1.13
CA LEU A 104 10.08 14.48 1.23
C LEU A 104 10.02 15.67 0.26
N PHE A 105 9.28 15.52 -0.84
CA PHE A 105 9.06 16.54 -1.85
C PHE A 105 7.56 16.85 -1.90
N PRO A 106 7.07 17.84 -1.13
CA PRO A 106 5.66 18.23 -1.15
C PRO A 106 5.19 18.73 -2.52
N ALA A 107 3.91 18.54 -2.80
CA ALA A 107 3.26 19.08 -3.99
C ALA A 107 3.35 20.61 -4.04
N SER A 108 3.49 21.15 -5.25
CA SER A 108 3.52 22.59 -5.51
C SER A 108 2.11 23.13 -5.65
N TYR A 109 1.81 24.22 -4.95
CA TYR A 109 0.54 24.93 -5.04
C TYR A 109 0.81 26.44 -5.16
N PRO A 110 -0.14 27.25 -5.67
CA PRO A 110 0.02 28.71 -5.70
C PRO A 110 0.37 29.31 -4.33
N GLU A 111 -0.18 28.75 -3.25
CA GLU A 111 0.05 29.17 -1.87
C GLU A 111 1.44 28.74 -1.33
N ARG A 112 2.05 27.72 -1.93
CA ARG A 112 3.38 27.20 -1.58
C ARG A 112 4.07 26.70 -2.85
N PHE A 113 4.63 27.65 -3.60
CA PHE A 113 5.15 27.38 -4.93
C PHE A 113 6.59 26.85 -4.88
N ASP A 114 6.75 25.58 -5.23
CA ASP A 114 8.05 24.93 -5.47
C ASP A 114 7.89 23.93 -6.62
N PRO A 115 8.12 24.35 -7.88
CA PRO A 115 7.80 23.54 -9.06
C PRO A 115 8.66 22.28 -9.17
N VAL A 116 9.91 22.31 -8.68
CA VAL A 116 10.79 21.12 -8.72
C VAL A 116 10.30 20.08 -7.72
N SER A 117 10.00 20.50 -6.48
CA SER A 117 9.40 19.62 -5.49
C SER A 117 8.05 19.05 -5.98
N GLY A 118 7.20 19.89 -6.57
CA GLY A 118 5.91 19.47 -7.13
C GLY A 118 6.05 18.41 -8.22
N GLN A 119 6.98 18.59 -9.15
CA GLN A 119 7.22 17.62 -10.22
C GLN A 119 7.72 16.27 -9.67
N ILE A 120 8.61 16.29 -8.67
CA ILE A 120 9.07 15.07 -8.00
C ILE A 120 7.90 14.39 -7.29
N HIS A 121 7.06 15.14 -6.58
CA HIS A 121 5.87 14.63 -5.88
C HIS A 121 4.93 13.87 -6.83
N GLU A 122 4.62 14.48 -7.98
CA GLU A 122 3.69 13.94 -8.97
C GLU A 122 4.20 12.62 -9.55
N TYR A 123 5.47 12.58 -9.99
CA TYR A 123 6.05 11.34 -10.50
C TYR A 123 6.19 10.27 -9.42
N ALA A 124 6.54 10.66 -8.18
CA ALA A 124 6.62 9.75 -7.06
C ALA A 124 5.26 9.11 -6.73
N CYS A 125 4.18 9.91 -6.74
CA CYS A 125 2.82 9.42 -6.57
C CYS A 125 2.42 8.49 -7.73
N ALA A 126 2.71 8.87 -8.98
CA ALA A 126 2.40 8.03 -10.14
C ALA A 126 3.12 6.67 -10.05
N ILE A 127 4.41 6.66 -9.72
CA ILE A 127 5.18 5.44 -9.49
C ILE A 127 4.54 4.59 -8.39
N ALA A 128 4.15 5.21 -7.26
CA ALA A 128 3.53 4.50 -6.17
C ALA A 128 2.23 3.82 -6.62
N PHE A 129 1.24 4.60 -7.04
CA PHE A 129 -0.08 4.10 -7.46
C PHE A 129 0.00 3.01 -8.55
N LEU A 130 0.82 3.23 -9.59
CA LEU A 130 1.00 2.24 -10.65
C LEU A 130 1.66 0.95 -10.14
N SER A 131 2.61 1.06 -9.21
CA SER A 131 3.30 -0.11 -8.67
C SER A 131 2.34 -1.02 -7.92
N LEU A 132 1.43 -0.45 -7.13
CA LEU A 132 0.47 -1.25 -6.36
C LEU A 132 -0.66 -1.82 -7.22
N ALA A 133 -1.12 -1.07 -8.23
CA ALA A 133 -2.03 -1.57 -9.26
C ALA A 133 -1.48 -2.81 -9.98
N ALA A 134 -0.18 -2.83 -10.26
CA ALA A 134 0.50 -3.98 -10.85
C ALA A 134 0.79 -5.10 -9.83
N LEU A 135 0.98 -4.76 -8.55
CA LEU A 135 1.46 -5.70 -7.51
C LEU A 135 0.61 -6.95 -7.43
N GLY A 136 -0.72 -6.80 -7.38
CA GLY A 136 -1.67 -7.90 -7.21
C GLY A 136 -1.54 -9.02 -8.25
N TRP A 137 -1.16 -8.67 -9.48
CA TRP A 137 -0.95 -9.62 -10.58
C TRP A 137 0.35 -10.40 -10.49
N THR A 138 1.34 -9.88 -9.76
CA THR A 138 2.65 -10.50 -9.60
C THR A 138 2.77 -11.37 -8.36
N LEU A 139 1.76 -11.30 -7.46
CA LEU A 139 1.76 -12.07 -6.22
C LEU A 139 1.85 -13.59 -6.49
N PRO A 140 2.43 -14.36 -5.56
CA PRO A 140 2.42 -15.82 -5.61
C PRO A 140 0.99 -16.36 -5.82
N ALA A 141 0.85 -17.44 -6.60
CA ALA A 141 -0.45 -17.98 -6.99
C ALA A 141 -1.43 -18.14 -5.81
N ARG A 142 -0.96 -18.67 -4.67
CA ARG A 142 -1.78 -18.84 -3.46
C ARG A 142 -2.42 -17.54 -2.94
N LEU A 143 -1.72 -16.41 -3.05
CA LEU A 143 -2.24 -15.10 -2.64
C LEU A 143 -3.07 -14.50 -3.78
N ARG A 144 -2.57 -14.57 -5.02
CA ARG A 144 -3.20 -13.99 -6.21
C ARG A 144 -4.59 -14.57 -6.50
N THR A 145 -4.84 -15.83 -6.18
CA THR A 145 -6.15 -16.49 -6.35
C THR A 145 -7.12 -16.22 -5.20
N HIS A 146 -6.72 -15.49 -4.15
CA HIS A 146 -7.63 -15.14 -3.07
C HIS A 146 -8.68 -14.14 -3.59
N PRO A 147 -10.00 -14.43 -3.49
CA PRO A 147 -11.04 -13.63 -4.15
C PRO A 147 -11.00 -12.14 -3.80
N ALA A 148 -10.73 -11.81 -2.54
CA ALA A 148 -10.61 -10.42 -2.11
C ALA A 148 -9.38 -9.72 -2.73
N ILE A 149 -8.26 -10.44 -2.88
CA ILE A 149 -7.04 -9.89 -3.50
C ILE A 149 -7.30 -9.62 -4.98
N THR A 150 -7.95 -10.56 -5.70
CA THR A 150 -8.33 -10.34 -7.10
C THR A 150 -9.22 -9.12 -7.26
N ARG A 151 -10.29 -8.99 -6.46
CA ARG A 151 -11.21 -7.83 -6.51
C ARG A 151 -10.49 -6.52 -6.20
N LEU A 152 -9.68 -6.48 -5.14
CA LEU A 152 -8.94 -5.27 -4.76
C LEU A 152 -7.86 -4.90 -5.78
N THR A 153 -7.25 -5.88 -6.45
CA THR A 153 -6.32 -5.62 -7.55
C THR A 153 -7.02 -4.92 -8.71
N LEU A 154 -8.22 -5.38 -9.07
CA LEU A 154 -9.05 -4.73 -10.10
C LEU A 154 -9.52 -3.34 -9.68
N LEU A 155 -9.96 -3.18 -8.42
CA LEU A 155 -10.37 -1.88 -7.87
C LEU A 155 -9.20 -0.89 -7.82
N THR A 156 -8.01 -1.37 -7.48
CA THR A 156 -6.80 -0.56 -7.50
C THR A 156 -6.50 -0.07 -8.91
N LEU A 157 -6.47 -0.99 -9.89
CA LEU A 157 -6.25 -0.63 -11.29
C LEU A 157 -7.30 0.39 -11.78
N GLY A 158 -8.59 0.11 -11.56
CA GLY A 158 -9.67 1.01 -11.93
C GLY A 158 -9.58 2.37 -11.24
N GLY A 159 -9.24 2.39 -9.95
CA GLY A 159 -9.06 3.61 -9.16
C GLY A 159 -7.90 4.46 -9.67
N VAL A 160 -6.75 3.85 -9.96
CA VAL A 160 -5.57 4.55 -10.51
C VAL A 160 -5.85 5.10 -11.90
N LEU A 161 -6.55 4.34 -12.76
CA LEU A 161 -6.96 4.83 -14.08
C LEU A 161 -7.94 6.00 -13.96
N LEU A 162 -8.95 5.88 -13.08
CA LEU A 162 -9.92 6.95 -12.82
C LEU A 162 -9.23 8.20 -12.29
N PHE A 163 -8.31 8.04 -11.33
CA PHE A 163 -7.52 9.14 -10.79
C PHE A 163 -6.66 9.80 -11.89
N GLY A 164 -5.93 9.01 -12.69
CA GLY A 164 -5.13 9.52 -13.79
C GLY A 164 -5.94 10.32 -14.80
N VAL A 165 -7.10 9.82 -15.23
CA VAL A 165 -8.00 10.55 -16.13
C VAL A 165 -8.50 11.85 -15.48
N SER A 166 -8.94 11.79 -14.22
CA SER A 166 -9.43 12.97 -13.50
C SER A 166 -8.37 14.05 -13.30
N TYR A 167 -7.10 13.64 -13.18
CA TYR A 167 -5.96 14.53 -13.02
C TYR A 167 -5.54 15.16 -14.37
N LEU A 168 -5.53 14.36 -15.45
CA LEU A 168 -5.14 14.83 -16.79
C LEU A 168 -6.23 15.65 -17.49
N VAL A 169 -7.49 15.53 -17.07
CA VAL A 169 -8.63 16.27 -17.61
C VAL A 169 -9.37 17.01 -16.49
N PRO A 170 -8.81 18.14 -16.00
CA PRO A 170 -9.38 18.88 -14.88
C PRO A 170 -10.82 19.33 -15.15
N GLY A 171 -11.67 19.26 -14.14
CA GLY A 171 -13.06 19.73 -14.19
C GLY A 171 -14.07 18.73 -14.76
N VAL A 172 -13.63 17.61 -15.34
CA VAL A 172 -14.54 16.57 -15.87
C VAL A 172 -14.90 15.53 -14.82
N LEU A 173 -13.93 15.13 -13.98
CA LEU A 173 -14.11 14.13 -12.93
C LEU A 173 -13.59 14.65 -11.58
N PRO A 174 -14.18 14.21 -10.47
CA PRO A 174 -13.77 14.63 -9.13
C PRO A 174 -12.43 14.00 -8.74
N VAL A 175 -11.33 14.71 -9.00
CA VAL A 175 -9.95 14.22 -8.79
C VAL A 175 -9.67 13.85 -7.34
N GLY A 176 -10.20 14.62 -6.38
CA GLY A 176 -10.07 14.33 -4.96
C GLY A 176 -10.74 13.01 -4.55
N LEU A 177 -11.95 12.76 -5.05
CA LEU A 177 -12.66 11.52 -4.79
C LEU A 177 -11.95 10.33 -5.46
N ALA A 178 -11.57 10.47 -6.72
CA ALA A 178 -10.89 9.42 -7.48
C ALA A 178 -9.58 8.99 -6.80
N GLN A 179 -8.75 9.96 -6.35
CA GLN A 179 -7.53 9.68 -5.61
C GLN A 179 -7.79 8.92 -4.30
N ARG A 180 -8.82 9.31 -3.54
CA ARG A 180 -9.18 8.65 -2.28
C ARG A 180 -9.67 7.22 -2.48
N LEU A 181 -10.45 6.98 -3.54
CA LEU A 181 -10.89 5.63 -3.91
C LEU A 181 -9.70 4.75 -4.32
N ALA A 182 -8.77 5.29 -5.12
CA ALA A 182 -7.53 4.59 -5.48
C ALA A 182 -6.72 4.21 -4.24
N LEU A 183 -6.46 5.18 -3.36
CA LEU A 183 -5.71 4.94 -2.12
C LEU A 183 -6.42 3.97 -1.17
N ALA A 184 -7.76 4.05 -1.07
CA ALA A 184 -8.53 3.12 -0.26
C ALA A 184 -8.43 1.68 -0.77
N ALA A 185 -8.46 1.49 -2.09
CA ALA A 185 -8.25 0.18 -2.72
C ALA A 185 -6.83 -0.33 -2.48
N ASP A 186 -5.81 0.53 -2.61
CA ASP A 186 -4.40 0.22 -2.33
C ASP A 186 -4.19 -0.29 -0.90
N ILE A 187 -4.68 0.47 0.07
CA ILE A 187 -4.59 0.12 1.49
C ILE A 187 -5.39 -1.16 1.78
N GLY A 188 -6.58 -1.30 1.20
CA GLY A 188 -7.38 -2.50 1.29
C GLY A 188 -6.63 -3.73 0.79
N LEU A 189 -5.90 -3.60 -0.32
CA LEU A 189 -5.06 -4.65 -0.87
C LEU A 189 -3.94 -5.04 0.09
N LEU A 190 -3.19 -4.07 0.65
CA LEU A 190 -2.13 -4.31 1.62
C LEU A 190 -2.64 -5.03 2.88
N ILE A 191 -3.76 -4.56 3.46
CA ILE A 191 -4.39 -5.17 4.62
C ILE A 191 -4.83 -6.60 4.30
N THR A 192 -5.40 -6.83 3.12
CA THR A 192 -5.86 -8.15 2.71
C THR A 192 -4.70 -9.12 2.51
N ILE A 193 -3.57 -8.67 1.95
CA ILE A 193 -2.34 -9.46 1.86
C ILE A 193 -1.83 -9.81 3.27
N ALA A 194 -1.79 -8.84 4.20
CA ALA A 194 -1.37 -9.07 5.58
C ALA A 194 -2.24 -10.13 6.27
N ARG A 195 -3.57 -10.06 6.09
CA ARG A 195 -4.52 -11.04 6.63
C ARG A 195 -4.32 -12.42 6.00
N ALA A 196 -4.14 -12.50 4.68
CA ALA A 196 -3.92 -13.76 3.98
C ALA A 196 -2.61 -14.45 4.42
N VAL A 197 -1.57 -13.67 4.74
CA VAL A 197 -0.29 -14.18 5.28
C VAL A 197 -0.43 -14.63 6.74
N ALA A 198 -1.30 -13.96 7.52
CA ALA A 198 -1.52 -14.29 8.93
C ALA A 198 -2.27 -15.62 9.13
N VAL A 199 -3.04 -16.08 8.13
CA VAL A 199 -3.76 -17.36 8.20
C VAL A 199 -2.78 -18.52 7.93
N PRO A 200 -2.55 -19.43 8.90
CA PRO A 200 -1.69 -20.59 8.68
C PRO A 200 -2.26 -21.47 7.56
N ALA A 201 -1.39 -21.96 6.66
CA ALA A 201 -1.81 -22.98 5.70
C ALA A 201 -2.29 -24.24 6.47
N PRO A 202 -3.37 -24.90 6.03
CA PRO A 202 -3.73 -26.21 6.55
C PRO A 202 -2.51 -27.13 6.47
N PHE A 203 -2.20 -27.83 7.57
CA PHE A 203 -1.14 -28.84 7.60
C PHE A 203 -1.33 -29.79 6.40
N PRO A 204 -0.28 -30.11 5.62
CA PRO A 204 -0.40 -31.13 4.60
C PRO A 204 -0.85 -32.42 5.29
N ALA A 205 -1.95 -33.01 4.79
CA ALA A 205 -2.45 -34.29 5.27
C ALA A 205 -1.29 -35.31 5.24
N LYS A 206 -1.13 -36.04 6.34
CA LYS A 206 -0.13 -37.10 6.48
C LYS A 206 -0.19 -37.98 5.23
N PRO A 207 0.95 -38.29 4.56
CA PRO A 207 0.95 -39.20 3.43
C PRO A 207 0.20 -40.47 3.82
N ARG A 208 -0.83 -40.85 3.06
CA ARG A 208 -1.50 -42.15 3.29
C ARG A 208 -0.41 -43.20 3.24
N GLU A 209 -0.15 -43.85 4.37
CA GLU A 209 0.66 -45.06 4.39
C GLU A 209 0.05 -46.01 3.36
N ARG A 210 0.84 -46.29 2.34
CA ARG A 210 0.47 -47.25 1.32
C ARG A 210 0.50 -48.59 2.04
N VAL A 211 -0.66 -49.07 2.48
CA VAL A 211 -0.81 -50.42 3.02
C VAL A 211 -0.39 -51.36 1.89
N SER A 212 0.79 -51.94 2.02
CA SER A 212 1.26 -53.02 1.17
C SER A 212 0.47 -54.26 1.55
N SER A 213 -0.38 -54.71 0.62
CA SER A 213 -1.05 -56.01 0.65
C SER A 213 -0.05 -57.15 0.47
#